data_AF-A0AA35T9A3-F1
#
_entry.id   AF-A0AA35T9A3-F1
#
_cell.length_a   1.000
_cell.length_b   1.000
_cell.length_c   1.000
_cell.angle_alpha   90.00
_cell.angle_beta   90.00
_cell.angle_gamma   90.00
#
_symmetry.space_group_name_H-M   'P 1'
#
loop_
_entity.id
_entity.type
_entity.pdbx_description
1 polymer ?
#
loop_
_entity_poly.entity_id
_entity_poly.type
_entity_poly.pdbx_seq_one_letter_code
_entity_poly.pdbx_strand_id
1 'polypeptide(L)'
;MGQYNGRSPRQQRAFAQAAETVAARFTAYVRRTFMVEQQAAVLSPENLIEEFKKNGVTHVVTIPDSETNYLYELMKEQPWLDIVPASREGETFAIALGLIIGGKKPVCLIQNTGMMESGDSIRGMALDSGFPLVMVVGYRGWNRHGVITDSVARYTEPFLNAYRINYYLVEQDADAERISTAFEEARTTKRPVAILVGDEYHGFNR
;
A
#
# COMPACT_ATOMS: atom_id res chain seq x y z
N MET A 1 -32.39 -53.14 28.21
CA MET A 1 -31.29 -52.85 29.15
C MET A 1 -30.66 -51.52 28.76
N GLY A 2 -31.03 -50.43 29.44
CA GLY A 2 -30.49 -49.10 29.18
C GLY A 2 -29.28 -48.82 30.06
N GLN A 3 -28.13 -48.49 29.46
CA GLN A 3 -26.92 -48.13 30.19
C GLN A 3 -27.08 -46.74 30.82
N TYR A 4 -27.14 -46.68 32.15
CA TYR A 4 -27.13 -45.44 32.93
C TYR A 4 -25.73 -44.80 32.87
N ASN A 5 -25.66 -43.60 32.26
CA ASN A 5 -24.45 -42.80 32.17
C ASN A 5 -24.15 -42.15 33.55
N GLY A 6 -23.41 -42.85 34.40
CA GLY A 6 -23.22 -42.58 35.83
C GLY A 6 -22.30 -41.41 36.20
N ARG A 7 -22.47 -40.22 35.60
CA ARG A 7 -21.76 -39.01 36.06
C ARG A 7 -22.65 -38.20 37.00
N SER A 8 -22.15 -37.86 38.18
CA SER A 8 -22.85 -36.96 39.11
C SER A 8 -23.03 -35.56 38.49
N PRO A 9 -24.05 -34.77 38.91
CA PRO A 9 -24.26 -33.41 38.39
C PRO A 9 -23.04 -32.50 38.53
N ARG A 10 -22.21 -32.69 39.57
CA ARG A 10 -20.94 -31.98 39.74
C ARG A 10 -19.89 -32.40 38.70
N GLN A 11 -19.78 -33.69 38.41
CA GLN A 11 -18.87 -34.19 37.38
C GLN A 11 -19.31 -33.73 35.99
N GLN A 12 -20.62 -33.75 35.68
CA GLN A 12 -21.13 -33.26 34.40
C GLN A 12 -20.83 -31.76 34.20
N ARG A 13 -21.00 -30.94 35.25
CA ARG A 13 -20.63 -29.51 35.22
C ARG A 13 -19.13 -29.29 35.04
N ALA A 14 -18.29 -30.05 35.76
CA ALA A 14 -16.84 -29.96 35.61
C ALA A 14 -16.36 -30.34 34.19
N PHE A 15 -16.97 -31.38 33.59
CA PHE A 15 -16.68 -31.77 32.22
C PHE A 15 -17.13 -30.71 31.20
N ALA A 16 -18.31 -30.10 31.37
CA ALA A 16 -18.79 -29.03 30.51
C ALA A 16 -17.87 -27.79 30.57
N GLN A 17 -17.47 -27.40 31.78
CA GLN A 17 -16.60 -26.24 31.99
C GLN A 17 -15.18 -26.48 31.42
N ALA A 18 -14.65 -27.70 31.54
CA ALA A 18 -13.39 -28.08 30.91
C ALA A 18 -13.49 -28.04 29.37
N ALA A 19 -14.60 -28.52 28.79
CA ALA A 19 -14.83 -28.49 27.35
C ALA A 19 -14.93 -27.05 26.81
N GLU A 20 -15.66 -26.16 27.51
CA GLU A 20 -15.72 -24.73 27.16
C GLU A 20 -14.35 -24.06 27.23
N THR A 21 -13.55 -24.38 28.24
CA THR A 21 -12.19 -23.82 28.39
C THR A 21 -11.27 -24.25 27.25
N VAL A 22 -11.36 -25.51 26.81
CA VAL A 22 -10.59 -26.03 25.67
C VAL A 22 -11.06 -25.38 24.36
N ALA A 23 -12.37 -25.25 24.14
CA ALA A 23 -12.92 -24.60 22.95
C ALA A 23 -12.52 -23.11 22.87
N ALA A 24 -12.54 -22.39 24.00
CA ALA A 24 -12.11 -21.00 24.07
C ALA A 24 -10.60 -20.85 23.76
N ARG A 25 -9.76 -21.74 24.29
CA ARG A 25 -8.30 -21.75 24.01
C ARG A 25 -7.98 -22.12 22.57
N PHE A 26 -8.70 -23.07 21.99
CA PHE A 26 -8.55 -23.43 20.58
C PHE A 26 -8.99 -22.29 19.66
N THR A 27 -10.13 -21.64 19.96
CA THR A 27 -10.61 -20.47 19.22
C THR A 27 -9.63 -19.30 19.31
N ALA A 28 -9.07 -19.04 20.50
CA ALA A 28 -8.06 -18.00 20.69
C ALA A 28 -6.73 -18.34 19.98
N TYR A 29 -6.32 -19.61 19.98
CA TYR A 29 -5.14 -20.07 19.24
C TYR A 29 -5.35 -19.91 17.73
N VAL A 30 -6.46 -20.40 17.18
CA VAL A 30 -6.80 -20.26 15.76
C VAL A 30 -6.86 -18.77 15.38
N ARG A 31 -7.54 -17.92 16.16
CA ARG A 31 -7.53 -16.46 15.92
C ARG A 31 -6.14 -15.86 15.95
N ARG A 32 -5.30 -16.26 16.91
CA ARG A 32 -3.92 -15.78 17.00
C ARG A 32 -3.08 -16.22 15.81
N THR A 33 -3.20 -17.46 15.36
CA THR A 33 -2.49 -17.97 14.18
C THR A 33 -2.96 -17.27 12.90
N PHE A 34 -4.28 -17.08 12.73
CA PHE A 34 -4.84 -16.30 11.62
C PHE A 34 -4.39 -14.82 11.65
N MET A 35 -4.31 -14.19 12.82
CA MET A 35 -3.78 -12.82 12.94
C MET A 35 -2.28 -12.75 12.66
N VAL A 36 -1.50 -13.74 13.08
CA VAL A 36 -0.05 -13.81 12.79
C VAL A 36 0.22 -14.05 11.30
N GLU A 37 -0.61 -14.84 10.62
CA GLU A 37 -0.54 -15.01 9.16
C GLU A 37 -0.99 -13.76 8.39
N GLN A 38 -1.99 -13.02 8.88
CA GLN A 38 -2.40 -11.74 8.27
C GLN A 38 -1.37 -10.63 8.46
N GLN A 39 -0.61 -10.64 9.55
CA GLN A 39 0.40 -9.62 9.84
C GLN A 39 1.72 -9.83 9.05
N ALA A 40 1.88 -10.99 8.38
CA ALA A 40 3.07 -11.37 7.61
C ALA A 40 2.98 -11.06 6.10
N ALA A 41 1.91 -10.40 5.63
CA ALA A 41 1.63 -10.26 4.20
C ALA A 41 1.28 -8.82 3.76
N VAL A 42 1.86 -7.80 4.40
CA VAL A 42 1.69 -6.39 4.01
C VAL A 42 3.04 -5.82 3.58
N LEU A 43 3.06 -4.98 2.55
CA LEU A 43 4.27 -4.29 2.10
C LEU A 43 4.86 -3.47 3.25
N SER A 44 6.08 -3.80 3.64
CA SER A 44 6.81 -3.05 4.65
C SER A 44 7.36 -1.74 4.06
N PRO A 45 7.31 -0.62 4.82
CA PRO A 45 7.91 0.64 4.37
C PRO A 45 9.43 0.54 4.14
N GLU A 46 10.13 -0.35 4.86
CA GLU A 46 11.54 -0.65 4.65
C GLU A 46 11.80 -1.22 3.25
N ASN A 47 10.99 -2.19 2.79
CA ASN A 47 11.16 -2.76 1.46
C ASN A 47 10.82 -1.76 0.34
N LEU A 48 9.84 -0.88 0.57
CA LEU A 48 9.56 0.22 -0.36
C LEU A 48 10.79 1.14 -0.49
N ILE A 49 11.43 1.50 0.63
CA ILE A 49 12.63 2.34 0.64
C ILE A 49 13.84 1.64 0.00
N GLU A 50 14.03 0.34 0.24
CA GLU A 50 15.09 -0.42 -0.42
C GLU A 50 14.87 -0.50 -1.94
N GLU A 51 13.63 -0.66 -2.40
CA GLU A 51 13.31 -0.58 -3.83
C GLU A 51 13.54 0.82 -4.38
N PHE A 52 13.25 1.90 -3.63
CA PHE A 52 13.62 3.26 -4.03
C PHE A 52 15.13 3.43 -4.17
N LYS A 53 15.91 2.93 -3.21
CA LYS A 53 17.37 3.00 -3.21
C LYS A 53 17.96 2.25 -4.39
N LYS A 54 17.50 1.01 -4.62
CA LYS A 54 17.87 0.15 -5.75
C LYS A 54 17.60 0.82 -7.09
N ASN A 55 16.48 1.53 -7.19
CA ASN A 55 16.11 2.26 -8.40
C ASN A 55 16.76 3.65 -8.49
N GLY A 56 17.60 4.05 -7.54
CA GLY A 56 18.29 5.34 -7.56
C GLY A 56 17.32 6.53 -7.49
N VAL A 57 16.19 6.36 -6.80
CA VAL A 57 15.32 7.49 -6.44
C VAL A 57 16.15 8.51 -5.67
N THR A 58 15.90 9.79 -5.90
CA THR A 58 16.60 10.85 -5.15
C THR A 58 15.64 11.75 -4.40
N HIS A 59 14.37 11.82 -4.84
CA HIS A 59 13.37 12.68 -4.23
C HIS A 59 12.04 11.95 -4.09
N VAL A 60 11.34 12.17 -2.98
CA VAL A 60 9.92 11.85 -2.83
C VAL A 60 9.16 13.17 -2.80
N VAL A 61 8.34 13.41 -3.81
CA VAL A 61 7.44 14.56 -3.86
C VAL A 61 6.08 14.08 -3.34
N THR A 62 5.63 14.66 -2.23
CA THR A 62 4.48 14.11 -1.49
C THR A 62 3.67 15.20 -0.81
N ILE A 63 2.43 14.85 -0.44
CA ILE A 63 1.71 15.56 0.60
C ILE A 63 1.78 14.73 1.88
N PRO A 64 2.16 15.33 3.02
CA PRO A 64 2.08 14.65 4.29
C PRO A 64 0.61 14.28 4.59
N ASP A 65 0.26 13.01 4.44
CA ASP A 65 -0.99 12.45 4.95
C ASP A 65 -0.73 11.78 6.30
N SER A 66 -1.65 11.98 7.24
CA SER A 66 -1.59 11.43 8.60
C SER A 66 -1.46 9.90 8.64
N GLU A 67 -1.88 9.21 7.57
CA GLU A 67 -1.92 7.75 7.45
C GLU A 67 -0.58 7.10 7.05
N THR A 68 0.49 7.90 6.84
CA THR A 68 1.81 7.38 6.44
C THR A 68 2.92 7.82 7.39
N ASN A 69 2.58 8.16 8.63
CA ASN A 69 3.50 8.83 9.55
C ASN A 69 4.81 8.02 9.79
N TYR A 70 4.74 6.69 9.86
CA TYR A 70 5.94 5.87 10.01
C TYR A 70 6.80 5.82 8.74
N LEU A 71 6.20 5.61 7.56
CA LEU A 71 6.92 5.66 6.28
C LEU A 71 7.59 7.03 6.08
N TYR A 72 6.89 8.10 6.42
CA TYR A 72 7.39 9.47 6.32
C TYR A 72 8.63 9.69 7.19
N GLU A 73 8.59 9.29 8.46
CA GLU A 73 9.76 9.39 9.34
C GLU A 73 10.91 8.50 8.86
N LEU A 74 10.63 7.27 8.42
CA LEU A 74 11.66 6.37 7.89
C LEU A 74 12.34 6.93 6.62
N MET A 75 11.59 7.61 5.75
CA MET A 75 12.15 8.32 4.59
C MET A 75 13.04 9.49 5.02
N LYS A 76 12.68 10.24 6.07
CA LYS A 76 13.49 11.36 6.58
C LYS A 76 14.84 10.93 7.15
N GLU A 77 14.92 9.69 7.63
CA GLU A 77 16.16 9.11 8.15
C GLU A 77 17.15 8.71 7.04
N GLN A 78 16.72 8.70 5.77
CA GLN A 78 17.57 8.29 4.66
C GLN A 78 18.47 9.44 4.16
N PRO A 79 19.81 9.35 4.28
CA PRO A 79 20.71 10.45 3.90
C PRO A 79 20.82 10.70 2.40
N TRP A 80 20.26 9.81 1.58
CA TRP A 80 20.30 9.87 0.11
C TRP A 80 18.98 10.34 -0.51
N LEU A 81 17.92 10.49 0.31
CA LEU A 81 16.57 10.75 -0.15
C LEU A 81 16.07 12.09 0.37
N ASP A 82 15.76 13.01 -0.54
CA ASP A 82 15.17 14.29 -0.21
C ASP A 82 13.64 14.21 -0.26
N ILE A 83 12.95 14.72 0.76
CA ILE A 83 11.48 14.82 0.75
C ILE A 83 11.08 16.24 0.38
N VAL A 84 10.24 16.36 -0.64
CA VAL A 84 9.71 17.63 -1.12
C VAL A 84 8.20 17.68 -0.84
N PRO A 85 7.76 18.42 0.19
CA PRO A 85 6.33 18.57 0.47
C PRO A 85 5.66 19.47 -0.58
N ALA A 86 4.45 19.10 -1.00
CA ALA A 86 3.57 19.90 -1.85
C ALA A 86 2.34 20.37 -1.06
N SER A 87 1.67 21.43 -1.54
CA SER A 87 0.43 21.94 -0.91
C SER A 87 -0.82 21.30 -1.50
N ARG A 88 -0.73 20.82 -2.75
CA ARG A 88 -1.79 20.16 -3.51
C ARG A 88 -1.20 19.01 -4.32
N GLU A 89 -1.91 17.88 -4.44
CA GLU A 89 -1.37 16.70 -5.11
C GLU A 89 -1.06 17.01 -6.59
N GLY A 90 -1.87 17.86 -7.23
CA GLY A 90 -1.62 18.35 -8.58
C GLY A 90 -0.28 19.08 -8.77
N GLU A 91 0.32 19.65 -7.72
CA GLU A 91 1.64 20.31 -7.78
C GLU A 91 2.80 19.32 -7.84
N THR A 92 2.60 18.10 -7.34
CA THR A 92 3.66 17.08 -7.23
C THR A 92 4.28 16.78 -8.59
N PHE A 93 3.47 16.79 -9.65
CA PHE A 93 3.90 16.53 -11.03
C PHE A 93 4.75 17.66 -11.61
N ALA A 94 4.44 18.92 -11.29
CA ALA A 94 5.24 20.07 -11.75
C ALA A 94 6.62 20.07 -11.07
N ILE A 95 6.64 19.78 -9.77
CA ILE A 95 7.86 19.66 -8.98
C ILE A 95 8.70 18.49 -9.51
N ALA A 96 8.09 17.32 -9.69
CA ALA A 96 8.77 16.13 -10.21
C ALA A 96 9.35 16.39 -11.62
N LEU A 97 8.60 17.06 -12.49
CA LEU A 97 9.08 17.47 -13.80
C LEU A 97 10.33 18.36 -13.70
N GLY A 98 10.30 19.39 -12.85
CA GLY A 98 11.46 20.26 -12.62
C GLY A 98 12.68 19.49 -12.12
N LEU A 99 12.47 18.56 -11.18
CA LEU A 99 13.52 17.67 -10.66
C LEU A 99 14.12 16.77 -11.76
N ILE A 100 13.28 16.17 -12.60
CA ILE A 100 13.73 15.34 -13.74
C ILE A 100 14.57 16.16 -14.72
N ILE A 101 14.14 17.39 -15.05
CA ILE A 101 14.91 18.31 -15.89
C ILE A 101 16.26 18.63 -15.25
N GLY A 102 16.31 18.76 -13.92
CA GLY A 102 17.53 18.93 -13.12
C GLY A 102 18.39 17.67 -12.98
N GLY A 103 18.08 16.57 -13.68
CA GLY A 103 18.84 15.33 -13.65
C GLY A 103 18.60 14.47 -12.39
N LYS A 104 17.51 14.73 -11.65
CA LYS A 104 17.10 13.95 -10.49
C LYS A 104 16.11 12.85 -10.90
N LYS A 105 15.85 11.92 -9.97
CA LYS A 105 14.93 10.79 -10.19
C LYS A 105 13.87 10.79 -9.08
N PRO A 106 12.81 11.60 -9.22
CA PRO A 106 11.76 11.70 -8.23
C PRO A 106 10.73 10.58 -8.37
N VAL A 107 9.97 10.35 -7.30
CA VAL A 107 8.65 9.72 -7.34
C VAL A 107 7.60 10.69 -6.81
N CYS A 108 6.38 10.60 -7.34
CA CYS A 108 5.22 11.23 -6.71
C CYS A 108 4.58 10.20 -5.76
N LEU A 109 4.63 10.45 -4.45
CA LEU A 109 3.93 9.64 -3.46
C LEU A 109 2.65 10.37 -3.05
N ILE A 110 1.50 9.86 -3.46
CA ILE A 110 0.19 10.51 -3.27
C ILE A 110 -0.89 9.45 -3.02
N GLN A 111 -2.07 9.86 -2.56
CA GLN A 111 -3.24 8.95 -2.54
C GLN A 111 -3.99 8.96 -3.87
N ASN A 112 -4.79 7.92 -4.12
CA ASN A 112 -5.64 7.80 -5.30
C ASN A 112 -6.69 8.93 -5.44
N THR A 113 -7.15 9.54 -4.33
CA THR A 113 -7.97 10.77 -4.36
C THR A 113 -7.21 11.92 -5.02
N GLY A 114 -5.99 12.17 -4.54
CA GLY A 114 -5.08 13.19 -5.08
C GLY A 114 -4.67 12.91 -6.52
N MET A 115 -4.45 11.64 -6.89
CA MET A 115 -4.18 11.23 -8.26
C MET A 115 -5.30 11.67 -9.21
N MET A 116 -6.57 11.46 -8.84
CA MET A 116 -7.70 11.89 -9.67
C MET A 116 -7.83 13.42 -9.74
N GLU A 117 -7.56 14.12 -8.64
CA GLU A 117 -7.48 15.59 -8.63
C GLU A 117 -6.40 16.10 -9.59
N SER A 118 -5.29 15.38 -9.66
CA SER A 118 -4.12 15.72 -10.47
C SER A 118 -4.26 15.42 -11.96
N GLY A 119 -5.44 15.03 -12.44
CA GLY A 119 -5.63 14.52 -13.80
C GLY A 119 -5.11 15.44 -14.90
N ASP A 120 -5.27 16.77 -14.80
CA ASP A 120 -4.72 17.68 -15.82
C ASP A 120 -3.19 17.77 -15.74
N SER A 121 -2.62 17.80 -14.53
CA SER A 121 -1.17 17.76 -14.32
C SER A 121 -0.55 16.48 -14.86
N ILE A 122 -1.17 15.32 -14.62
CA ILE A 122 -0.74 14.03 -15.16
C ILE A 122 -0.75 14.06 -16.69
N ARG A 123 -1.85 14.54 -17.30
CA ARG A 123 -1.98 14.65 -18.75
C ARG A 123 -0.91 15.57 -19.34
N GLY A 124 -0.82 16.82 -18.89
CA GLY A 124 0.08 17.80 -19.51
C GLY A 124 1.56 17.57 -19.19
N MET A 125 1.88 17.20 -17.95
CA MET A 125 3.27 17.19 -17.48
C MET A 125 3.91 15.81 -17.55
N ALA A 126 3.18 14.74 -17.21
CA ALA A 126 3.74 13.39 -17.24
C ALA A 126 3.55 12.74 -18.62
N LEU A 127 2.34 12.80 -19.18
CA LEU A 127 2.01 12.14 -20.45
C LEU A 127 2.48 12.94 -21.67
N ASP A 128 2.00 14.18 -21.84
CA ASP A 128 2.28 14.97 -23.05
C ASP A 128 3.75 15.39 -23.15
N SER A 129 4.40 15.63 -22.01
CA SER A 129 5.82 15.98 -21.98
C SER A 129 6.76 14.76 -22.07
N GLY A 130 6.24 13.54 -21.90
CA GLY A 130 6.96 12.30 -22.16
C GLY A 130 8.16 12.05 -21.22
N PHE A 131 7.97 12.21 -19.91
CA PHE A 131 9.00 11.95 -18.92
C PHE A 131 8.78 10.64 -18.16
N PRO A 132 9.86 9.92 -17.78
CA PRO A 132 9.76 8.68 -17.03
C PRO A 132 9.44 8.96 -15.56
N LEU A 133 8.18 8.83 -15.17
CA LEU A 133 7.71 9.10 -13.81
C LEU A 133 7.08 7.86 -13.20
N VAL A 134 7.46 7.53 -11.96
CA VAL A 134 6.72 6.56 -11.15
C VAL A 134 5.85 7.31 -10.16
N MET A 135 4.55 7.01 -10.17
CA MET A 135 3.61 7.45 -9.14
C MET A 135 3.43 6.31 -8.15
N VAL A 136 3.72 6.53 -6.88
CA VAL A 136 3.38 5.60 -5.80
C VAL A 136 2.06 6.08 -5.22
N VAL A 137 1.01 5.32 -5.44
CA VAL A 137 -0.37 5.71 -5.17
C VAL A 137 -0.92 4.85 -4.06
N GLY A 138 -1.20 5.47 -2.91
CA GLY A 138 -1.98 4.89 -1.84
C GLY A 138 -3.37 4.49 -2.35
N TYR A 139 -3.68 3.18 -2.38
CA TYR A 139 -4.94 2.67 -2.95
C TYR A 139 -6.03 2.62 -1.87
N ARG A 140 -6.39 3.79 -1.36
CA ARG A 140 -7.44 3.92 -0.33
C ARG A 140 -8.74 3.27 -0.79
N GLY A 141 -9.32 2.45 0.09
CA GLY A 141 -10.56 1.73 -0.14
C GLY A 141 -10.42 0.44 -0.96
N TRP A 142 -9.19 0.03 -1.30
CA TRP A 142 -8.94 -1.27 -1.93
C TRP A 142 -9.31 -2.42 -1.01
N ASN A 143 -9.88 -3.47 -1.60
CA ASN A 143 -10.13 -4.73 -0.91
C ASN A 143 -10.10 -5.87 -1.92
N ARG A 144 -9.05 -6.70 -1.86
CA ARG A 144 -8.83 -7.81 -2.81
C ARG A 144 -9.96 -8.84 -2.84
N HIS A 145 -10.55 -9.14 -1.68
CA HIS A 145 -11.52 -10.24 -1.52
C HIS A 145 -12.89 -9.77 -1.03
N GLY A 146 -13.07 -8.46 -0.84
CA GLY A 146 -14.28 -7.88 -0.28
C GLY A 146 -14.94 -6.89 -1.23
N VAL A 147 -16.03 -6.31 -0.75
CA VAL A 147 -16.78 -5.32 -1.51
C VAL A 147 -16.08 -3.97 -1.39
N ILE A 148 -15.74 -3.37 -2.51
CA ILE A 148 -15.27 -1.98 -2.56
C ILE A 148 -16.44 -1.07 -2.21
N THR A 149 -16.40 -0.46 -1.03
CA THR A 149 -17.41 0.49 -0.55
C THR A 149 -17.03 1.94 -0.78
N ASP A 150 -15.73 2.24 -0.79
CA ASP A 150 -15.24 3.59 -1.09
C ASP A 150 -15.40 3.90 -2.58
N SER A 151 -15.93 5.08 -2.90
CA SER A 151 -16.07 5.50 -4.28
C SER A 151 -14.70 5.69 -4.96
N VAL A 152 -13.68 6.15 -4.21
CA VAL A 152 -12.36 6.41 -4.81
C VAL A 152 -11.77 5.14 -5.41
N ALA A 153 -11.87 4.01 -4.70
CA ALA A 153 -11.31 2.76 -5.14
C ALA A 153 -12.01 2.21 -6.39
N ARG A 154 -13.32 2.45 -6.52
CA ARG A 154 -14.07 2.09 -7.73
C ARG A 154 -13.60 2.85 -8.98
N TYR A 155 -13.02 4.03 -8.81
CA TYR A 155 -12.57 4.88 -9.92
C TYR A 155 -11.07 4.83 -10.18
N THR A 156 -10.24 4.36 -9.25
CA THR A 156 -8.76 4.30 -9.40
C THR A 156 -8.33 3.65 -10.71
N GLU A 157 -8.74 2.40 -10.94
CA GLU A 157 -8.33 1.65 -12.14
C GLU A 157 -9.01 2.18 -13.41
N PRO A 158 -10.33 2.49 -13.44
CA PRO A 158 -10.93 3.16 -14.58
C PRO A 158 -10.26 4.47 -14.98
N PHE A 159 -9.81 5.28 -14.01
CA PHE A 159 -9.07 6.51 -14.26
C PHE A 159 -7.73 6.23 -14.95
N LEU A 160 -6.94 5.31 -14.41
CA LEU A 160 -5.66 4.91 -15.01
C LEU A 160 -5.83 4.36 -16.43
N ASN A 161 -6.86 3.54 -16.63
CA ASN A 161 -7.22 2.99 -17.94
C ASN A 161 -7.63 4.08 -18.94
N ALA A 162 -8.43 5.06 -18.51
CA ALA A 162 -8.82 6.18 -19.36
C ALA A 162 -7.61 7.01 -19.83
N TYR A 163 -6.61 7.16 -18.96
CA TYR A 163 -5.37 7.88 -19.24
C TYR A 163 -4.30 7.01 -19.93
N ARG A 164 -4.57 5.70 -20.08
CA ARG A 164 -3.63 4.70 -20.61
C ARG A 164 -2.29 4.73 -19.86
N ILE A 165 -2.40 4.72 -18.54
CA ILE A 165 -1.29 4.62 -17.60
C ILE A 165 -1.27 3.20 -17.07
N ASN A 166 -0.17 2.49 -17.32
CA ASN A 166 0.01 1.15 -16.79
C ASN A 166 0.24 1.21 -15.29
N TYR A 167 -0.18 0.17 -14.59
CA TYR A 167 -0.04 0.09 -13.15
C TYR A 167 0.25 -1.31 -12.64
N TYR A 168 0.94 -1.36 -11.50
CA TYR A 168 1.20 -2.59 -10.76
C TYR A 168 0.60 -2.48 -9.37
N LEU A 169 -0.21 -3.47 -8.98
CA LEU A 169 -0.69 -3.61 -7.61
C LEU A 169 0.41 -4.23 -6.75
N VAL A 170 0.72 -3.61 -5.61
CA VAL A 170 1.68 -4.08 -4.62
C VAL A 170 0.97 -4.10 -3.27
N GLU A 171 0.79 -5.29 -2.70
CA GLU A 171 0.13 -5.43 -1.39
C GLU A 171 1.07 -5.99 -0.33
N GLN A 172 2.01 -6.83 -0.74
CA GLN A 172 2.90 -7.56 0.16
C GLN A 172 4.35 -7.45 -0.30
N ASP A 173 5.28 -7.74 0.60
CA ASP A 173 6.73 -7.71 0.31
C ASP A 173 7.12 -8.57 -0.90
N ALA A 174 6.44 -9.69 -1.13
CA ALA A 174 6.68 -10.53 -2.30
C ALA A 174 6.31 -9.86 -3.64
N ASP A 175 5.54 -8.78 -3.62
CA ASP A 175 5.23 -7.98 -4.80
C ASP A 175 6.24 -6.85 -5.04
N ALA A 176 7.20 -6.61 -4.12
CA ALA A 176 8.07 -5.42 -4.13
C ALA A 176 8.89 -5.28 -5.43
N GLU A 177 9.28 -6.39 -6.07
CA GLU A 177 10.01 -6.35 -7.36
C GLU A 177 9.21 -5.70 -8.50
N ARG A 178 7.88 -5.62 -8.38
CA ARG A 178 7.03 -4.87 -9.33
C ARG A 178 7.34 -3.38 -9.32
N ILE A 179 7.90 -2.84 -8.23
CA ILE A 179 8.34 -1.45 -8.14
C ILE A 179 9.50 -1.20 -9.12
N SER A 180 10.55 -2.02 -9.07
CA SER A 180 11.63 -2.01 -10.07
C SER A 180 11.12 -2.19 -11.49
N THR A 181 10.12 -3.06 -11.69
CA THR A 181 9.49 -3.27 -13.00
C THR A 181 8.83 -1.99 -13.52
N ALA A 182 8.10 -1.27 -12.66
CA ALA A 182 7.49 0.01 -13.02
C ALA A 182 8.51 1.09 -13.36
N PHE A 183 9.63 1.17 -12.63
CA PHE A 183 10.72 2.10 -12.96
C PHE A 183 11.32 1.82 -14.33
N GLU A 184 11.57 0.55 -14.63
CA GLU A 184 12.14 0.15 -15.92
C GLU A 184 11.17 0.43 -17.07
N GLU A 185 9.88 0.18 -16.86
CA GLU A 185 8.84 0.49 -17.83
C GLU A 185 8.68 1.99 -18.06
N ALA A 186 8.60 2.79 -16.99
CA ALA A 186 8.50 4.25 -17.09
C ALA A 186 9.70 4.81 -17.87
N ARG A 187 10.92 4.31 -17.58
CA ARG A 187 12.16 4.67 -18.27
C ARG A 187 12.12 4.32 -19.75
N THR A 188 11.70 3.10 -20.09
CA THR A 188 11.72 2.59 -21.45
C THR A 188 10.65 3.24 -22.33
N THR A 189 9.45 3.43 -21.77
CA THR A 189 8.30 3.98 -22.49
C THR A 189 8.28 5.50 -22.51
N LYS A 190 9.05 6.15 -21.62
CA LYS A 190 8.99 7.61 -21.37
C LYS A 190 7.58 8.07 -21.02
N ARG A 191 6.90 7.28 -20.20
CA ARG A 191 5.53 7.52 -19.75
C ARG A 191 5.45 7.33 -18.24
N PRO A 192 4.44 7.92 -17.58
CA PRO A 192 4.17 7.61 -16.20
C PRO A 192 3.71 6.15 -16.04
N VAL A 193 4.10 5.53 -14.93
CA VAL A 193 3.61 4.23 -14.47
C VAL A 193 3.18 4.38 -13.01
N ALA A 194 2.04 3.80 -12.65
CA ALA A 194 1.56 3.81 -11.27
C ALA A 194 1.92 2.52 -10.52
N ILE A 195 2.31 2.66 -9.26
CA ILE A 195 2.29 1.59 -8.27
C ILE A 195 1.09 1.83 -7.38
N LEU A 196 0.16 0.89 -7.32
CA LEU A 196 -0.99 0.95 -6.42
C LEU A 196 -0.66 0.17 -5.15
N VAL A 197 -0.61 0.84 -4.00
CA VAL A 197 -0.35 0.20 -2.71
C VAL A 197 -1.68 -0.19 -2.06
N GLY A 198 -2.02 -1.48 -2.11
CA GLY A 198 -3.36 -1.99 -1.80
C GLY A 198 -3.74 -2.00 -0.31
N ASP A 199 -2.77 -1.94 0.61
CA ASP A 199 -3.06 -1.99 2.06
C ASP A 199 -2.28 -0.91 2.84
N GLU A 200 -2.37 0.32 2.33
CA GLU A 200 -1.76 1.51 2.95
C GLU A 200 -2.19 1.69 4.42
N TYR A 201 -3.44 1.32 4.75
CA TYR A 201 -4.06 1.56 6.05
C TYR A 201 -3.48 0.77 7.23
N HIS A 202 -2.89 -0.40 6.97
CA HIS A 202 -2.32 -1.25 8.03
C HIS A 202 -0.80 -1.38 7.93
N GLY A 203 -0.22 -1.19 6.74
CA GLY A 203 1.21 -1.37 6.50
C GLY A 203 2.09 -0.24 7.00
N PHE A 204 1.62 1.01 6.91
CA PHE A 204 2.41 2.21 7.22
C PHE A 204 2.05 2.88 8.55
N ASN A 205 1.04 2.37 9.25
CA ASN A 205 0.65 2.78 10.59
C ASN A 205 1.03 1.66 11.58
N ARG A 206 2.29 1.61 12.02
CA ARG A 206 2.74 0.70 13.09
C ARG A 206 2.98 1.44 14.40
#